data_AF-A0A9E2R597-F1
#
_entry.id   AF-A0A9E2R597-F1
#
_cell.length_a   1.000
_cell.length_b   1.000
_cell.length_c   1.000
_cell.angle_alpha   90.00
_cell.angle_beta   90.00
_cell.angle_gamma   90.00
#
_symmetry.space_group_name_H-M   'P 1'
#
loop_
_entity.id
_entity.type
_entity.pdbx_description
1 polymer ?
#
loop_
_entity_poly.entity_id
_entity_poly.type
_entity_poly.pdbx_seq_one_letter_code
_entity_poly.pdbx_strand_id
1 'polypeptide(L)'
;MLRWLVLTGFCLTAATLPAAELRFDFSQEPEGEIPPGFRSAVTGQGQPGEWRVVMDEVPPTLRPLTPNARILTKRAVLGQLARDPTDEHFPLLIYTNQVFGDFTLTTRFKTVSGKAEEMAGIAFRLKDEKNYYVVRASSLGNTFRFYRVVDGQRGQIIGPSVEIASGAWHDLTVTAEANQFRFLLDGKELIPPITDSTFASGQFAFWTKSDSVSYFGDTQVRYVPLVVPAQVLVSEVLRRYPRLLGLRIYATNSTSPELRIIASSDQTDVGKAGDKVERDVVSRDVIYCGRDHKQMIVTLPLHDRNGDAVAAVRVALRSFPGQTDDNAVARALPIVKRLEGRFRSAKDLVE
;
A
#
# COMPACT_ATOMS: atom_id res chain seq x y z
N MET A 1 -1.68 56.09 -22.60
CA MET A 1 -2.73 55.14 -22.16
C MET A 1 -2.12 53.75 -22.11
N LEU A 2 -1.66 53.30 -20.94
CA LEU A 2 -0.93 52.05 -20.76
C LEU A 2 -1.87 51.01 -20.11
N ARG A 3 -2.21 49.94 -20.83
CA ARG A 3 -3.05 48.83 -20.34
C ARG A 3 -2.17 47.84 -19.58
N TRP A 4 -2.45 47.63 -18.30
CA TRP A 4 -1.91 46.53 -17.51
C TRP A 4 -2.71 45.24 -17.76
N LEU A 5 -2.02 44.18 -18.16
CA LEU A 5 -2.52 42.81 -18.19
C LEU A 5 -2.28 42.18 -16.81
N VAL A 6 -3.34 41.90 -16.06
CA VAL A 6 -3.28 41.12 -14.83
C VAL A 6 -3.45 39.65 -15.20
N LEU A 7 -2.36 38.89 -15.19
CA LEU A 7 -2.35 37.43 -15.24
C LEU A 7 -2.59 36.90 -13.82
N THR A 8 -3.83 36.57 -13.48
CA THR A 8 -4.14 35.78 -12.28
C THR A 8 -3.76 34.32 -12.53
N GLY A 9 -2.59 33.92 -12.02
CA GLY A 9 -2.17 32.53 -11.93
C GLY A 9 -3.03 31.77 -10.91
N PHE A 10 -3.75 30.76 -11.38
CA PHE A 10 -4.49 29.84 -10.54
C PHE A 10 -3.49 28.87 -9.89
N CYS A 11 -3.09 29.13 -8.64
CA CYS A 11 -2.35 28.14 -7.85
C CYS A 11 -3.30 26.98 -7.50
N LEU A 12 -3.11 25.84 -8.18
CA LEU A 12 -3.64 24.56 -7.73
C LEU A 12 -2.89 24.14 -6.46
N THR A 13 -3.45 24.44 -5.29
CA THR A 13 -3.01 23.81 -4.04
C THR A 13 -3.46 22.35 -4.07
N ALA A 14 -2.53 21.44 -4.40
CA ALA A 14 -2.74 20.02 -4.18
C ALA A 14 -2.94 19.79 -2.68
N ALA A 15 -4.09 19.26 -2.29
CA ALA A 15 -4.32 18.86 -0.90
C ALA A 15 -3.40 17.68 -0.59
N THR A 16 -2.36 17.90 0.20
CA THR A 16 -1.52 16.82 0.74
C THR A 16 -2.34 16.08 1.79
N LEU A 17 -2.65 14.82 1.54
CA LEU A 17 -3.26 13.95 2.53
C LEU A 17 -2.29 13.79 3.71
N PRO A 18 -2.78 13.81 4.97
CA PRO A 18 -1.92 13.56 6.13
C PRO A 18 -1.32 12.15 6.05
N ALA A 19 -0.01 12.04 6.31
CA ALA A 19 0.67 10.76 6.39
C ALA A 19 0.14 9.97 7.60
N ALA A 20 -0.25 8.71 7.36
CA ALA A 20 -0.61 7.76 8.40
C ALA A 20 0.63 6.98 8.85
N GLU A 21 0.54 6.36 10.03
CA GLU A 21 1.65 5.64 10.65
C GLU A 21 1.20 4.29 11.21
N LEU A 22 1.95 3.25 10.88
CA LEU A 22 1.85 1.92 11.50
C LEU A 22 3.12 1.65 12.28
N ARG A 23 2.98 1.10 13.48
CA ARG A 23 4.08 0.60 14.31
C ARG A 23 3.86 -0.87 14.59
N PHE A 24 4.93 -1.65 14.47
CA PHE A 24 4.92 -3.08 14.77
C PHE A 24 5.63 -3.29 16.10
N ASP A 25 4.85 -3.28 17.18
CA ASP A 25 5.33 -3.53 18.53
C ASP A 25 5.13 -4.99 18.91
N PHE A 26 6.18 -5.78 18.76
CA PHE A 26 6.15 -7.21 19.10
C PHE A 26 6.08 -7.48 20.61
N SER A 27 6.21 -6.47 21.48
CA SER A 27 6.12 -6.65 22.94
C SER A 27 4.73 -7.01 23.44
N GLN A 28 3.71 -6.76 22.62
CA GLN A 28 2.31 -7.10 22.92
C GLN A 28 1.94 -8.51 22.44
N GLU A 29 2.84 -9.17 21.71
CA GLU A 29 2.57 -10.45 21.06
C GLU A 29 3.18 -11.61 21.86
N PRO A 30 2.51 -12.79 21.91
CA PRO A 30 3.04 -13.95 22.59
C PRO A 30 4.34 -14.47 21.94
N GLU A 31 5.33 -14.80 22.77
CA GLU A 31 6.58 -15.41 22.31
C GLU A 31 6.30 -16.75 21.61
N GLY A 32 7.02 -17.01 20.52
CA GLY A 32 6.93 -18.25 19.76
C GLY A 32 5.86 -18.26 18.66
N GLU A 33 5.00 -17.24 18.59
CA GLU A 33 3.92 -17.11 17.61
C GLU A 33 4.25 -16.14 16.48
N ILE A 34 3.51 -16.25 15.37
CA ILE A 34 3.53 -15.25 14.30
C ILE A 34 2.62 -14.08 14.71
N PRO A 35 3.09 -12.81 14.64
CA PRO A 35 2.26 -11.65 14.93
C PRO A 35 0.99 -11.59 14.05
N PRO A 36 -0.14 -11.11 14.57
CA PRO A 36 -1.38 -10.99 13.81
C PRO A 36 -1.23 -10.05 12.61
N GLY A 37 -1.97 -10.33 11.53
CA GLY A 37 -1.89 -9.55 10.29
C GLY A 37 -0.70 -9.88 9.40
N PHE A 38 0.06 -10.93 9.72
CA PHE A 38 1.15 -11.43 8.89
C PHE A 38 0.88 -12.84 8.34
N ARG A 39 1.46 -13.12 7.17
CA ARG A 39 1.43 -14.43 6.53
C ARG A 39 2.83 -14.86 6.12
N SER A 40 3.24 -16.07 6.51
CA SER A 40 4.49 -16.68 6.06
C SER A 40 4.35 -17.17 4.62
N ALA A 41 5.35 -16.88 3.79
CA ALA A 41 5.43 -17.31 2.40
C ALA A 41 6.89 -17.57 2.00
N VAL A 42 7.09 -18.04 0.77
CA VAL A 42 8.41 -18.27 0.19
C VAL A 42 8.41 -17.94 -1.29
N THR A 43 9.42 -17.21 -1.74
CA THR A 43 9.79 -17.15 -3.15
C THR A 43 10.78 -18.27 -3.44
N GLY A 44 10.60 -18.94 -4.58
CA GLY A 44 11.51 -19.99 -5.03
C GLY A 44 11.14 -21.38 -4.50
N GLN A 45 12.15 -22.12 -4.07
CA GLN A 45 12.06 -23.51 -3.60
C GLN A 45 11.86 -23.57 -2.09
N GLY A 46 11.62 -24.77 -1.55
CA GLY A 46 11.54 -25.02 -0.10
C GLY A 46 10.20 -24.64 0.54
N GLN A 47 10.14 -24.72 1.87
CA GLN A 47 8.95 -24.37 2.66
C GLN A 47 8.97 -22.89 3.08
N PRO A 48 7.82 -22.27 3.40
CA PRO A 48 7.77 -20.97 4.05
C PRO A 48 8.68 -20.90 5.29
N GLY A 49 9.21 -19.71 5.58
CA GLY A 49 10.07 -19.51 6.74
C GLY A 49 9.34 -19.78 8.07
N GLU A 50 10.13 -20.14 9.07
CA GLU A 50 9.68 -20.19 10.46
C GLU A 50 9.85 -18.80 11.08
N TRP A 51 8.75 -18.07 11.18
CA TRP A 51 8.72 -16.73 11.76
C TRP A 51 8.09 -16.77 13.14
N ARG A 52 8.75 -16.15 14.13
CA ARG A 52 8.26 -16.13 15.52
C ARG A 52 8.66 -14.85 16.23
N VAL A 53 7.86 -14.44 17.20
CA VAL A 53 8.31 -13.49 18.22
C VAL A 53 9.32 -14.19 19.15
N VAL A 54 10.48 -13.57 19.37
CA VAL A 54 11.57 -14.06 20.23
C VAL A 54 12.13 -12.93 21.09
N MET A 55 12.84 -13.27 22.17
CA MET A 55 13.46 -12.28 23.05
C MET A 55 14.94 -12.06 22.73
N ASP A 56 15.33 -10.85 22.31
CA ASP A 56 16.73 -10.48 22.03
C ASP A 56 17.15 -9.18 22.75
N GLU A 57 18.44 -8.98 22.92
CA GLU A 57 19.01 -7.74 23.46
C GLU A 57 19.07 -6.67 22.37
N VAL A 58 18.17 -5.69 22.45
CA VAL A 58 18.10 -4.57 21.50
C VAL A 58 18.69 -3.32 22.16
N PRO A 59 19.80 -2.76 21.64
CA PRO A 59 20.38 -1.54 22.20
C PRO A 59 19.38 -0.38 22.18
N PRO A 60 19.29 0.44 23.24
CA PRO A 60 18.40 1.59 23.26
C PRO A 60 18.77 2.60 22.17
N THR A 61 17.77 3.24 21.58
CA THR A 61 17.94 4.27 20.54
C THR A 61 18.45 5.60 21.10
N LEU A 62 18.19 5.88 22.38
CA LEU A 62 18.74 7.04 23.09
C LEU A 62 20.04 6.66 23.80
N ARG A 63 21.03 7.57 23.73
CA ARG A 63 22.28 7.39 24.50
C ARG A 63 21.94 7.30 26.00
N PRO A 64 22.49 6.32 26.73
CA PRO A 64 22.29 6.23 28.16
C PRO A 64 22.77 7.52 28.84
N LEU A 65 21.98 8.08 29.75
CA LEU A 65 22.29 9.34 30.45
C LEU A 65 23.53 9.22 31.36
N THR A 66 23.98 8.01 31.66
CA THR A 66 25.17 7.73 32.47
C THR A 66 26.03 6.62 31.84
N PRO A 67 27.38 6.71 31.89
CA PRO A 67 28.29 5.74 31.27
C PRO A 67 28.10 4.27 31.69
N ASN A 68 27.52 4.02 32.87
CA ASN A 68 27.34 2.69 33.46
C ASN A 68 25.90 2.16 33.41
N ALA A 69 24.98 2.84 32.72
CA ALA A 69 23.60 2.36 32.59
C ALA A 69 23.53 1.17 31.62
N ARG A 70 23.66 -0.05 32.14
CA ARG A 70 23.23 -1.26 31.45
C ARG A 70 21.71 -1.29 31.43
N ILE A 71 21.10 -0.82 30.35
CA ILE A 71 19.72 -1.20 30.03
C ILE A 71 19.80 -2.23 28.92
N LEU A 72 19.98 -3.50 29.31
CA LEU A 72 19.86 -4.67 28.45
C LEU A 72 18.66 -5.49 28.94
N THR A 73 17.48 -4.90 28.91
CA THR A 73 16.26 -5.70 28.99
C THR A 73 16.06 -6.36 27.64
N LYS A 74 15.99 -7.68 27.59
CA LYS A 74 15.56 -8.37 26.39
C LYS A 74 14.20 -7.82 25.96
N ARG A 75 14.04 -7.56 24.67
CA ARG A 75 12.79 -7.09 24.05
C ARG A 75 12.30 -8.15 23.09
N ALA A 76 10.98 -8.22 22.96
CA ALA A 76 10.35 -9.02 21.91
C ALA A 76 10.71 -8.45 20.54
N VAL A 77 11.19 -9.30 19.66
CA VAL A 77 11.57 -9.01 18.28
C VAL A 77 11.01 -10.11 17.37
N LEU A 78 10.86 -9.81 16.09
CA LEU A 78 10.50 -10.82 15.11
C LEU A 78 11.76 -11.56 14.64
N GLY A 79 11.75 -12.88 14.65
CA GLY A 79 12.84 -13.69 14.10
C GLY A 79 12.38 -14.63 12.99
N GLN A 80 13.15 -14.70 11.92
CA GLN A 80 13.17 -15.88 11.05
C GLN A 80 14.15 -16.89 11.68
N LEU A 81 13.71 -18.14 11.84
CA LEU A 81 14.48 -19.20 12.50
C LEU A 81 14.75 -20.43 11.62
N ALA A 82 14.12 -20.54 10.44
CA ALA A 82 14.27 -21.69 9.56
C ALA A 82 15.67 -21.70 8.91
N ARG A 83 16.30 -22.87 8.90
CA ARG A 83 17.70 -23.07 8.47
C ARG A 83 17.81 -23.94 7.22
N ASP A 84 16.99 -23.66 6.20
CA ASP A 84 17.01 -24.37 4.92
C ASP A 84 18.12 -23.78 4.03
N PRO A 85 19.22 -24.48 3.73
CA PRO A 85 20.35 -23.91 3.00
C PRO A 85 20.14 -23.83 1.48
N THR A 86 18.93 -24.13 0.99
CA THR A 86 18.61 -24.08 -0.45
C THR A 86 18.86 -22.67 -0.99
N ASP A 87 19.63 -22.54 -2.07
CA ASP A 87 20.08 -21.23 -2.58
C ASP A 87 18.92 -20.35 -3.05
N GLU A 88 17.99 -20.92 -3.83
CA GLU A 88 16.79 -20.24 -4.32
C GLU A 88 15.62 -20.37 -3.34
N HIS A 89 15.85 -20.14 -2.05
CA HIS A 89 14.83 -20.12 -0.99
C HIS A 89 14.81 -18.73 -0.36
N PHE A 90 13.68 -18.01 -0.48
CA PHE A 90 13.55 -16.66 0.07
C PHE A 90 12.31 -16.55 0.95
N PRO A 91 12.46 -16.80 2.26
CA PRO A 91 11.40 -16.60 3.23
C PRO A 91 10.87 -15.17 3.23
N LEU A 92 9.55 -15.05 3.27
CA LEU A 92 8.80 -13.81 3.35
C LEU A 92 7.86 -13.88 4.55
N LEU A 93 7.81 -12.82 5.36
CA LEU A 93 6.69 -12.58 6.28
C LEU A 93 5.94 -11.33 5.84
N ILE A 94 4.82 -11.54 5.16
CA ILE A 94 4.07 -10.52 4.45
C ILE A 94 3.05 -9.89 5.38
N TYR A 95 3.05 -8.57 5.52
CA TYR A 95 1.98 -7.85 6.20
C TYR A 95 0.76 -7.73 5.29
N THR A 96 -0.36 -8.34 5.67
CA THR A 96 -1.50 -8.52 4.76
C THR A 96 -2.56 -7.43 4.86
N ASN A 97 -2.58 -6.65 5.94
CA ASN A 97 -3.68 -5.73 6.25
C ASN A 97 -3.62 -4.39 5.49
N GLN A 98 -2.55 -4.09 4.75
CA GLN A 98 -2.40 -2.82 4.04
C GLN A 98 -1.59 -2.96 2.75
N VAL A 99 -2.03 -2.26 1.71
CA VAL A 99 -1.27 -2.02 0.47
C VAL A 99 -0.70 -0.61 0.52
N PHE A 100 0.57 -0.46 0.14
CA PHE A 100 1.31 0.79 0.20
C PHE A 100 1.72 1.24 -1.21
N GLY A 101 1.45 2.51 -1.54
CA GLY A 101 2.04 3.19 -2.69
C GLY A 101 3.28 3.96 -2.25
N ASP A 102 3.04 5.16 -1.71
CA ASP A 102 4.08 6.04 -1.16
C ASP A 102 4.26 5.80 0.34
N PHE A 103 5.48 5.50 0.75
CA PHE A 103 5.81 5.23 2.15
C PHE A 103 7.28 5.47 2.48
N THR A 104 7.55 5.63 3.78
CA THR A 104 8.86 5.45 4.40
C THR A 104 8.74 4.37 5.47
N LEU A 105 9.48 3.27 5.29
CA LEU A 105 9.60 2.18 6.25
C LEU A 105 10.96 2.29 6.92
N THR A 106 10.97 2.22 8.25
CA THR A 106 12.19 2.07 9.04
C THR A 106 12.11 0.76 9.81
N THR A 107 13.21 0.03 9.89
CA THR A 107 13.32 -1.16 10.74
C THR A 107 14.75 -1.29 11.24
N ARG A 108 14.90 -1.91 12.40
CA ARG A 108 16.18 -2.45 12.83
C ARG A 108 16.26 -3.91 12.46
N PHE A 109 17.43 -4.38 12.09
CA PHE A 109 17.68 -5.79 11.82
C PHE A 109 19.00 -6.24 12.44
N LYS A 110 19.10 -7.54 12.71
CA LYS A 110 20.31 -8.21 13.17
C LYS A 110 20.41 -9.55 12.45
N THR A 111 21.50 -9.79 11.75
CA THR A 111 21.79 -11.14 11.26
C THR A 111 22.45 -11.94 12.37
N VAL A 112 22.00 -13.17 12.60
CA VAL A 112 22.40 -13.96 13.79
C VAL A 112 23.29 -15.13 13.39
N SER A 113 22.90 -15.85 12.34
CA SER A 113 23.66 -16.99 11.84
C SER A 113 23.15 -17.43 10.47
N GLY A 114 24.00 -18.11 9.72
CA GLY A 114 23.63 -18.93 8.57
C GLY A 114 24.92 -19.40 7.88
N LYS A 115 24.92 -20.60 7.32
CA LYS A 115 26.12 -21.19 6.70
C LYS A 115 26.18 -20.89 5.21
N ALA A 116 25.06 -21.03 4.51
CA ALA A 116 24.99 -20.72 3.09
C ALA A 116 24.84 -19.21 2.90
N GLU A 117 23.97 -18.60 3.69
CA GLU A 117 23.69 -17.18 3.62
C GLU A 117 23.46 -16.59 5.01
N GLU A 118 23.86 -15.33 5.18
CA GLU A 118 23.54 -14.57 6.38
C GLU A 118 23.08 -13.16 5.97
N MET A 119 21.77 -12.97 5.87
CA MET A 119 21.19 -11.71 5.43
C MET A 119 19.78 -11.43 5.98
N ALA A 120 19.43 -10.15 5.93
CA ALA A 120 18.11 -9.63 6.26
C ALA A 120 17.73 -8.55 5.23
N GLY A 121 16.44 -8.39 4.97
CA GLY A 121 15.95 -7.39 4.04
C GLY A 121 14.48 -7.10 4.18
N ILE A 122 14.02 -6.15 3.37
CA ILE A 122 12.63 -5.77 3.23
C ILE A 122 12.23 -5.94 1.78
N ALA A 123 11.22 -6.79 1.55
CA ALA A 123 10.49 -6.80 0.29
C ALA A 123 9.40 -5.74 0.33
N PHE A 124 9.20 -4.99 -0.74
CA PHE A 124 8.23 -3.90 -0.78
C PHE A 124 7.59 -3.77 -2.17
N ARG A 125 6.42 -3.12 -2.18
CA ARG A 125 5.47 -3.17 -3.30
C ARG A 125 5.25 -4.60 -3.81
N LEU A 126 5.17 -5.53 -2.85
CA LEU A 126 4.94 -6.94 -3.10
C LEU A 126 3.51 -7.13 -3.59
N LYS A 127 3.39 -7.69 -4.81
CA LYS A 127 2.11 -8.09 -5.41
C LYS A 127 1.77 -9.53 -5.05
N ASP A 128 2.78 -10.39 -5.12
CA ASP A 128 2.75 -11.80 -4.76
C ASP A 128 4.19 -12.30 -4.51
N GLU A 129 4.35 -13.58 -4.19
CA GLU A 129 5.65 -14.23 -3.93
C GLU A 129 6.59 -14.22 -5.13
N LYS A 130 6.15 -13.81 -6.32
CA LYS A 130 6.96 -13.77 -7.55
C LYS A 130 7.21 -12.36 -8.06
N ASN A 131 6.58 -11.34 -7.46
CA ASN A 131 6.55 -9.98 -7.98
C ASN A 131 6.71 -8.94 -6.87
N TYR A 132 7.93 -8.44 -6.66
CA TYR A 132 8.26 -7.45 -5.62
C TYR A 132 9.60 -6.76 -5.87
N TYR A 133 9.87 -5.67 -5.15
CA TYR A 133 11.22 -5.14 -4.97
C TYR A 133 11.80 -5.62 -3.65
N VAL A 134 13.11 -5.75 -3.56
CA VAL A 134 13.80 -6.07 -2.30
C VAL A 134 15.07 -5.25 -2.14
N VAL A 135 15.28 -4.78 -0.92
CA VAL A 135 16.57 -4.27 -0.46
C VAL A 135 17.05 -5.15 0.70
N ARG A 136 18.30 -5.60 0.63
CA ARG A 136 18.86 -6.57 1.58
C ARG A 136 20.30 -6.25 1.95
N ALA A 137 20.65 -6.57 3.18
CA ALA A 137 21.99 -6.46 3.76
C ALA A 137 22.49 -7.88 4.07
N SER A 138 23.68 -8.24 3.58
CA SER A 138 24.31 -9.53 3.87
C SER A 138 25.61 -9.33 4.64
N SER A 139 25.69 -9.95 5.82
CA SER A 139 26.86 -9.94 6.69
C SER A 139 27.91 -10.95 6.21
N LEU A 140 27.48 -12.13 5.74
CA LEU A 140 28.40 -13.11 5.15
C LEU A 140 29.02 -12.59 3.84
N GLY A 141 28.19 -12.00 2.98
CA GLY A 141 28.61 -11.49 1.68
C GLY A 141 29.13 -10.06 1.68
N ASN A 142 29.11 -9.36 2.82
CA ASN A 142 29.47 -7.94 2.97
C ASN A 142 28.93 -7.05 1.82
N THR A 143 27.62 -7.12 1.62
CA THR A 143 26.95 -6.40 0.53
C THR A 143 25.61 -5.84 0.94
N PHE A 144 25.32 -4.62 0.47
CA PHE A 144 24.02 -3.99 0.57
C PHE A 144 23.46 -3.83 -0.84
N ARG A 145 22.35 -4.52 -1.14
CA ARG A 145 21.86 -4.66 -2.51
C ARG A 145 20.37 -4.44 -2.63
N PHE A 146 19.99 -3.84 -3.74
CA PHE A 146 18.63 -3.70 -4.23
C PHE A 146 18.47 -4.48 -5.54
N TYR A 147 17.31 -5.10 -5.73
CA TYR A 147 16.87 -5.64 -7.02
C TYR A 147 15.35 -5.83 -7.02
N ARG A 148 14.79 -6.09 -8.20
CA ARG A 148 13.39 -6.51 -8.36
C ARG A 148 13.30 -7.99 -8.67
N VAL A 149 12.19 -8.61 -8.30
CA VAL A 149 11.79 -9.95 -8.72
C VAL A 149 10.54 -9.80 -9.58
N VAL A 150 10.57 -10.35 -10.78
CA VAL A 150 9.44 -10.35 -11.73
C VAL A 150 9.28 -11.78 -12.22
N ASP A 151 8.06 -12.32 -12.09
CA ASP A 151 7.75 -13.72 -12.42
C ASP A 151 8.70 -14.74 -11.75
N GLY A 152 9.16 -14.42 -10.54
CA GLY A 152 10.08 -15.24 -9.75
C GLY A 152 11.54 -15.13 -10.17
N GLN A 153 11.87 -14.29 -11.16
CA GLN A 153 13.23 -14.08 -11.62
C GLN A 153 13.82 -12.78 -11.05
N ARG A 154 15.04 -12.87 -10.51
CA ARG A 154 15.78 -11.68 -10.05
C ARG A 154 16.25 -10.85 -11.25
N GLY A 155 15.96 -9.56 -11.20
CA GLY A 155 16.49 -8.57 -12.12
C GLY A 155 17.92 -8.14 -11.77
N GLN A 156 18.33 -7.01 -12.33
CA GLN A 156 19.64 -6.41 -12.08
C GLN A 156 19.86 -6.12 -10.59
N ILE A 157 21.02 -6.53 -10.08
CA ILE A 157 21.44 -6.30 -8.71
C ILE A 157 22.26 -5.01 -8.64
N ILE A 158 21.81 -4.07 -7.81
CA ILE A 158 22.40 -2.73 -7.66
C ILE A 158 22.83 -2.53 -6.20
N GLY A 159 23.97 -1.89 -5.98
CA GLY A 159 24.45 -1.50 -4.65
C GLY A 159 25.91 -1.89 -4.38
N PRO A 160 26.50 -1.44 -3.27
CA PRO A 160 27.93 -1.62 -3.01
C PRO A 160 28.26 -2.94 -2.30
N SER A 161 29.56 -3.20 -2.21
CA SER A 161 30.13 -4.04 -1.16
C SER A 161 30.45 -3.15 0.04
N VAL A 162 30.00 -3.55 1.22
CA VAL A 162 30.14 -2.81 2.48
C VAL A 162 30.08 -3.83 3.61
N GLU A 163 30.95 -3.65 4.61
CA GLU A 163 30.94 -4.51 5.80
C GLU A 163 29.63 -4.34 6.57
N ILE A 164 29.00 -5.46 6.92
CA ILE A 164 27.80 -5.50 7.74
C ILE A 164 28.10 -6.47 8.88
N ALA A 165 28.06 -5.98 10.11
CA ALA A 165 28.52 -6.73 11.27
C ALA A 165 27.47 -7.78 11.67
N SER A 166 27.85 -9.05 11.61
CA SER A 166 27.04 -10.15 12.17
C SER A 166 26.84 -9.97 13.69
N GLY A 167 25.65 -10.29 14.18
CA GLY A 167 25.29 -10.18 15.60
C GLY A 167 25.08 -8.74 16.10
N ALA A 168 25.27 -7.73 15.26
CA ALA A 168 24.98 -6.34 15.58
C ALA A 168 23.61 -5.90 15.04
N TRP A 169 22.98 -4.95 15.74
CA TRP A 169 21.76 -4.31 15.27
C TRP A 169 22.10 -3.14 14.34
N HIS A 170 21.51 -3.15 13.14
CA HIS A 170 21.65 -2.14 12.11
C HIS A 170 20.30 -1.47 11.82
N ASP A 171 20.33 -0.21 11.36
CA ASP A 171 19.14 0.53 10.92
C ASP A 171 18.98 0.44 9.40
N LEU A 172 17.78 0.09 8.93
CA LEU A 172 17.40 0.12 7.52
C LEU A 172 16.24 1.09 7.33
N THR A 173 16.38 2.02 6.39
CA THR A 173 15.29 2.87 5.91
C THR A 173 15.03 2.64 4.43
N VAL A 174 13.76 2.48 4.07
CA VAL A 174 13.26 2.35 2.71
C VAL A 174 12.26 3.47 2.46
N THR A 175 12.57 4.37 1.54
CA THR A 175 11.64 5.41 1.08
C THR A 175 11.21 5.07 -0.35
N ALA A 176 9.91 5.01 -0.58
CA ALA A 176 9.30 4.88 -1.89
C ALA A 176 8.33 6.04 -2.12
N GLU A 177 8.60 6.86 -3.14
CA GLU A 177 7.79 8.00 -3.54
C GLU A 177 7.53 7.92 -5.04
N ALA A 178 6.28 7.73 -5.45
CA ALA A 178 5.88 7.48 -6.83
C ALA A 178 6.66 6.32 -7.48
N ASN A 179 7.68 6.59 -8.28
CA ASN A 179 8.55 5.57 -8.88
C ASN A 179 10.02 5.71 -8.48
N GLN A 180 10.31 6.52 -7.46
CA GLN A 180 11.65 6.75 -6.94
C GLN A 180 11.84 6.06 -5.59
N PHE A 181 12.97 5.36 -5.43
CA PHE A 181 13.31 4.63 -4.22
C PHE A 181 14.67 5.10 -3.67
N ARG A 182 14.74 5.23 -2.34
CA ARG A 182 15.96 5.56 -1.60
C ARG A 182 16.13 4.61 -0.44
N PHE A 183 17.38 4.24 -0.16
CA PHE A 183 17.72 3.25 0.86
C PHE A 183 18.86 3.75 1.73
N LEU A 184 18.64 3.77 3.05
CA LEU A 184 19.69 4.10 4.02
C LEU A 184 20.00 2.88 4.88
N LEU A 185 21.29 2.62 5.05
CA LEU A 185 21.83 1.65 6.02
C LEU A 185 22.62 2.42 7.08
N ASP A 186 22.26 2.28 8.35
CA ASP A 186 22.84 3.01 9.49
C ASP A 186 22.88 4.53 9.24
N GLY A 187 21.78 5.05 8.68
CA GLY A 187 21.62 6.47 8.34
C GLY A 187 22.41 6.94 7.11
N LYS A 188 23.15 6.05 6.43
CA LYS A 188 23.93 6.37 5.23
C LYS A 188 23.22 5.89 3.97
N GLU A 189 23.05 6.77 3.01
CA GLU A 189 22.55 6.41 1.67
C GLU A 189 23.70 5.82 0.84
N LEU A 190 23.70 4.50 0.69
CA LEU A 190 24.79 3.75 0.04
C LEU A 190 24.44 3.28 -1.37
N ILE A 191 23.16 3.32 -1.74
CA ILE A 191 22.67 3.00 -3.08
C ILE A 191 22.15 4.32 -3.68
N PRO A 192 22.57 4.70 -4.91
CA PRO A 192 22.01 5.87 -5.58
C PRO A 192 20.48 5.77 -5.71
N PRO A 193 19.75 6.90 -5.75
CA PRO A 193 18.31 6.88 -5.96
C PRO A 193 17.92 6.03 -7.17
N ILE A 194 17.02 5.09 -6.97
CA ILE A 194 16.53 4.19 -8.03
C ILE A 194 15.26 4.78 -8.60
N THR A 195 15.09 4.74 -9.92
CA THR A 195 13.82 5.03 -10.58
C THR A 195 13.33 3.78 -11.30
N ASP A 196 12.18 3.24 -10.90
CA ASP A 196 11.59 2.04 -11.49
C ASP A 196 10.06 2.08 -11.35
N SER A 197 9.34 1.74 -12.43
CA SER A 197 7.87 1.84 -12.51
C SER A 197 7.18 0.48 -12.67
N THR A 198 7.89 -0.63 -12.43
CA THR A 198 7.35 -1.98 -12.56
C THR A 198 6.20 -2.25 -11.59
N PHE A 199 6.34 -1.87 -10.32
CA PHE A 199 5.27 -1.98 -9.32
C PHE A 199 5.01 -0.61 -8.70
N ALA A 200 3.77 -0.12 -8.84
CA ALA A 200 3.35 1.18 -8.30
C ALA A 200 2.95 1.10 -6.81
N SER A 201 2.47 -0.06 -6.37
CA SER A 201 1.98 -0.29 -5.01
C SER A 201 2.07 -1.77 -4.65
N GLY A 202 1.99 -2.10 -3.37
CA GLY A 202 1.91 -3.48 -2.91
C GLY A 202 2.10 -3.59 -1.40
N GLN A 203 2.16 -4.81 -0.88
CA GLN A 203 2.46 -5.08 0.52
C GLN A 203 3.96 -4.90 0.79
N PHE A 204 4.35 -4.93 2.06
CA PHE A 204 5.74 -5.14 2.45
C PHE A 204 5.88 -6.50 3.14
N ALA A 205 7.10 -7.04 3.15
CA ALA A 205 7.44 -8.23 3.90
C ALA A 205 8.84 -8.12 4.51
N PHE A 206 9.01 -8.74 5.67
CA PHE A 206 10.34 -9.10 6.14
C PHE A 206 10.88 -10.23 5.27
N TRP A 207 12.17 -10.16 4.92
CA TRP A 207 12.77 -11.02 3.91
C TRP A 207 14.11 -11.56 4.39
N THR A 208 14.36 -12.85 4.15
CA THR A 208 15.68 -13.49 4.32
C THR A 208 16.00 -14.39 3.13
N LYS A 209 17.18 -15.02 3.13
CA LYS A 209 17.60 -15.99 2.10
C LYS A 209 18.16 -17.25 2.76
N SER A 210 17.81 -18.40 2.21
CA SER A 210 18.32 -19.71 2.61
C SER A 210 18.26 -19.89 4.13
N ASP A 211 19.37 -20.26 4.76
CA ASP A 211 19.45 -20.60 6.18
C ASP A 211 19.74 -19.40 7.09
N SER A 212 19.51 -18.19 6.59
CA SER A 212 19.69 -16.93 7.34
C SER A 212 18.70 -16.84 8.50
N VAL A 213 19.21 -17.01 9.72
CA VAL A 213 18.53 -16.60 10.95
C VAL A 213 18.76 -15.11 11.17
N SER A 214 17.69 -14.33 11.15
CA SER A 214 17.74 -12.87 11.24
C SER A 214 16.58 -12.33 12.07
N TYR A 215 16.86 -11.30 12.87
CA TYR A 215 15.89 -10.63 13.74
C TYR A 215 15.56 -9.24 13.23
N PHE A 216 14.33 -8.81 13.49
CA PHE A 216 13.77 -7.51 13.10
C PHE A 216 13.06 -6.88 14.29
N GLY A 217 13.25 -5.58 14.48
CA GLY A 217 12.65 -4.83 15.58
C GLY A 217 12.46 -3.37 15.24
N ASP A 218 11.72 -2.66 16.10
CA ASP A 218 11.45 -1.22 15.96
C ASP A 218 10.93 -0.83 14.56
N THR A 219 10.12 -1.71 13.94
CA THR A 219 9.59 -1.47 12.58
C THR A 219 8.44 -0.47 12.60
N GLN A 220 8.54 0.53 11.73
CA GLN A 220 7.55 1.57 11.56
C GLN A 220 7.35 1.86 10.07
N VAL A 221 6.12 2.13 9.66
CA VAL A 221 5.78 2.54 8.30
C VAL A 221 4.98 3.83 8.37
N ARG A 222 5.55 4.92 7.87
CA ARG A 222 4.80 6.15 7.57
C ARG A 222 4.40 6.11 6.11
N TYR A 223 3.13 6.29 5.79
CA TYR A 223 2.64 6.13 4.43
C TYR A 223 1.54 7.14 4.12
N VAL A 224 1.38 7.44 2.85
CA VAL A 224 0.17 8.12 2.37
C VAL A 224 -0.89 7.04 2.22
N PRO A 225 -2.00 7.10 2.99
CA PRO A 225 -3.10 6.17 2.77
C PRO A 225 -3.48 6.20 1.30
N LEU A 226 -3.60 5.02 0.69
CA LEU A 226 -4.30 4.88 -0.57
C LEU A 226 -5.76 5.23 -0.29
N VAL A 227 -6.07 6.52 -0.27
CA VAL A 227 -7.45 6.98 -0.32
C VAL A 227 -7.91 6.51 -1.67
N VAL A 228 -8.75 5.46 -1.67
CA VAL A 228 -9.45 4.93 -2.84
C VAL A 228 -9.68 6.11 -3.77
N PRO A 229 -9.03 6.17 -4.95
CA PRO A 229 -9.08 7.40 -5.75
C PRO A 229 -10.53 7.84 -6.01
N ALA A 230 -11.47 6.89 -6.07
CA ALA A 230 -12.90 7.15 -6.10
C ALA A 230 -13.43 8.05 -4.94
N GLN A 231 -12.91 7.97 -3.71
CA GLN A 231 -13.33 8.83 -2.60
C GLN A 231 -12.86 10.28 -2.78
N VAL A 232 -11.68 10.47 -3.38
CA VAL A 232 -11.22 11.80 -3.81
C VAL A 232 -12.16 12.33 -4.90
N LEU A 233 -12.49 11.49 -5.89
CA LEU A 233 -13.42 11.86 -6.96
C LEU A 233 -14.81 12.23 -6.43
N VAL A 234 -15.37 11.45 -5.50
CA VAL A 234 -16.65 11.77 -4.84
C VAL A 234 -16.57 13.11 -4.13
N SER A 235 -15.50 13.35 -3.37
CA SER A 235 -15.31 14.60 -2.63
C SER A 235 -15.20 15.82 -3.58
N GLU A 236 -14.47 15.69 -4.69
CA GLU A 236 -14.37 16.72 -5.74
C GLU A 236 -15.74 17.00 -6.39
N VAL A 237 -16.49 15.95 -6.72
CA VAL A 237 -17.83 16.08 -7.32
C VAL A 237 -18.79 16.75 -6.34
N LEU A 238 -18.83 16.37 -5.06
CA LEU A 238 -19.72 16.99 -4.08
C LEU A 238 -19.42 18.49 -3.90
N ARG A 239 -18.15 18.89 -3.92
CA ARG A 239 -17.75 20.31 -3.90
C ARG A 239 -18.25 21.07 -5.12
N ARG A 240 -18.24 20.43 -6.31
CA ARG A 240 -18.66 21.05 -7.57
C ARG A 240 -20.18 21.08 -7.76
N TYR A 241 -20.87 20.08 -7.25
CA TYR A 241 -22.32 19.91 -7.37
C TYR A 241 -22.98 19.94 -5.98
N PRO A 242 -23.04 21.11 -5.31
CA PRO A 242 -23.51 21.22 -3.92
C PRO A 242 -25.00 20.90 -3.72
N ARG A 243 -25.75 20.67 -4.81
CA ARG A 243 -27.17 20.28 -4.79
C ARG A 243 -27.40 18.76 -4.82
N LEU A 244 -26.33 17.96 -4.89
CA LEU A 244 -26.42 16.51 -4.76
C LEU A 244 -26.83 16.15 -3.34
N LEU A 245 -27.77 15.21 -3.21
CA LEU A 245 -28.17 14.64 -1.92
C LEU A 245 -27.26 13.48 -1.51
N GLY A 246 -26.60 12.85 -2.48
CA GLY A 246 -25.65 11.79 -2.24
C GLY A 246 -25.01 11.28 -3.53
N LEU A 247 -23.85 10.68 -3.38
CA LEU A 247 -23.09 10.06 -4.47
C LEU A 247 -22.37 8.83 -3.93
N ARG A 248 -22.54 7.68 -4.59
CA ARG A 248 -21.86 6.43 -4.26
C ARG A 248 -21.25 5.82 -5.51
N ILE A 249 -20.05 5.27 -5.38
CA ILE A 249 -19.36 4.52 -6.43
C ILE A 249 -19.20 3.08 -5.95
N TYR A 250 -19.63 2.15 -6.79
CA TYR A 250 -19.61 0.71 -6.55
C TYR A 250 -18.64 0.05 -7.52
N ALA A 251 -17.64 -0.66 -7.01
CA ALA A 251 -16.69 -1.41 -7.84
C ALA A 251 -16.29 -2.71 -7.15
N THR A 252 -15.69 -3.61 -7.92
CA THR A 252 -14.99 -4.78 -7.38
C THR A 252 -13.56 -4.37 -7.01
N ASN A 253 -12.96 -5.06 -6.05
CA ASN A 253 -11.56 -4.87 -5.67
C ASN A 253 -10.82 -6.20 -5.75
N SER A 254 -9.50 -6.18 -5.92
CA SER A 254 -8.63 -7.37 -5.94
C SER A 254 -8.77 -8.25 -4.69
N THR A 255 -9.24 -7.69 -3.56
CA THR A 255 -9.50 -8.41 -2.31
C THR A 255 -10.92 -8.96 -2.15
N SER A 256 -11.90 -8.53 -2.98
CA SER A 256 -13.28 -9.02 -2.91
C SER A 256 -13.93 -9.00 -4.30
N PRO A 257 -14.34 -10.16 -4.85
CA PRO A 257 -14.98 -10.23 -6.17
C PRO A 257 -16.40 -9.64 -6.18
N GLU A 258 -16.94 -9.32 -5.00
CA GLU A 258 -18.27 -8.71 -4.87
C GLU A 258 -18.23 -7.21 -5.11
N LEU A 259 -19.23 -6.70 -5.84
CA LEU A 259 -19.41 -5.26 -6.03
C LEU A 259 -19.75 -4.60 -4.69
N ARG A 260 -18.92 -3.67 -4.22
CA ARG A 260 -19.08 -2.96 -2.94
C ARG A 260 -18.94 -1.46 -3.12
N ILE A 261 -19.46 -0.69 -2.16
CA ILE A 261 -19.28 0.76 -2.12
C ILE A 261 -17.82 1.05 -1.82
N ILE A 262 -17.09 1.56 -2.82
CA ILE A 262 -15.68 1.94 -2.69
C ILE A 262 -15.53 3.42 -2.30
N ALA A 263 -16.54 4.23 -2.61
CA ALA A 263 -16.58 5.64 -2.25
C ALA A 263 -18.00 6.14 -2.06
N SER A 264 -18.20 7.03 -1.11
CA SER A 264 -19.52 7.54 -0.75
C SER A 264 -19.48 8.97 -0.21
N SER A 265 -20.58 9.70 -0.39
CA SER A 265 -20.86 10.95 0.31
C SER A 265 -21.07 10.76 1.81
N ASP A 266 -21.47 9.55 2.23
CA ASP A 266 -21.54 9.12 3.63
C ASP A 266 -20.51 8.01 3.86
N GLN A 267 -19.48 8.30 4.66
CA GLN A 267 -18.36 7.40 4.90
C GLN A 267 -18.78 6.09 5.59
N THR A 268 -19.92 6.07 6.29
CA THR A 268 -20.44 4.87 6.96
C THR A 268 -21.01 3.84 5.97
N ASP A 269 -21.18 4.22 4.70
CA ASP A 269 -21.63 3.31 3.64
C ASP A 269 -20.49 2.54 2.98
N VAL A 270 -19.25 3.00 3.09
CA VAL A 270 -18.10 2.38 2.43
C VAL A 270 -17.92 0.94 2.92
N GLY A 271 -17.72 0.01 1.98
CA GLY A 271 -17.58 -1.43 2.24
C GLY A 271 -18.88 -2.24 2.20
N LYS A 272 -20.05 -1.61 2.22
CA LYS A 272 -21.34 -2.31 2.05
C LYS A 272 -21.47 -2.90 0.65
N ALA A 273 -22.13 -4.05 0.54
CA ALA A 273 -22.38 -4.72 -0.73
C ALA A 273 -23.37 -3.93 -1.61
N GLY A 274 -23.15 -3.95 -2.92
CA GLY A 274 -24.12 -3.48 -3.91
C GLY A 274 -25.30 -4.45 -4.06
N ASP A 275 -26.45 -3.92 -4.48
CA ASP A 275 -27.65 -4.72 -4.69
C ASP A 275 -27.69 -5.28 -6.12
N LYS A 276 -28.83 -5.90 -6.47
CA LYS A 276 -29.06 -6.44 -7.82
C LYS A 276 -28.97 -5.33 -8.89
N VAL A 277 -29.41 -4.11 -8.58
CA VAL A 277 -29.42 -2.99 -9.54
C VAL A 277 -27.99 -2.61 -9.93
N GLU A 278 -27.10 -2.38 -8.96
CA GLU A 278 -25.73 -1.96 -9.24
C GLU A 278 -24.94 -3.05 -9.99
N ARG A 279 -25.14 -4.33 -9.65
CA ARG A 279 -24.54 -5.44 -10.42
C ARG A 279 -25.03 -5.46 -11.87
N ASP A 280 -26.32 -5.27 -12.05
CA ASP A 280 -26.96 -5.35 -13.36
C ASP A 280 -26.53 -4.18 -14.27
N VAL A 281 -26.41 -2.98 -13.71
CA VAL A 281 -25.83 -1.78 -14.35
C VAL A 281 -24.44 -2.06 -14.91
N VAL A 282 -23.54 -2.66 -14.13
CA VAL A 282 -22.18 -2.99 -14.58
C VAL A 282 -22.20 -4.09 -15.64
N SER A 283 -22.99 -5.15 -15.42
CA SER A 283 -22.97 -6.33 -16.31
C SER A 283 -23.65 -6.12 -17.67
N ARG A 284 -24.66 -5.25 -17.74
CA ARG A 284 -25.47 -5.04 -18.96
C ARG A 284 -25.29 -3.65 -19.58
N ASP A 285 -24.50 -2.79 -18.96
CA ASP A 285 -24.33 -1.39 -19.36
C ASP A 285 -25.68 -0.67 -19.52
N VAL A 286 -26.48 -0.69 -18.44
CA VAL A 286 -27.83 -0.14 -18.41
C VAL A 286 -27.99 0.92 -17.33
N ILE A 287 -28.90 1.87 -17.56
CA ILE A 287 -29.23 2.93 -16.60
C ILE A 287 -30.54 2.58 -15.88
N TYR A 288 -30.55 2.73 -14.57
CA TYR A 288 -31.76 2.60 -13.75
C TYR A 288 -32.15 3.93 -13.10
N CYS A 289 -33.45 4.21 -13.12
CA CYS A 289 -34.06 5.31 -12.40
C CYS A 289 -34.95 4.76 -11.29
N GLY A 290 -34.82 5.32 -10.09
CA GLY A 290 -35.64 4.99 -8.94
C GLY A 290 -36.09 6.26 -8.23
N ARG A 291 -37.31 6.25 -7.69
CA ARG A 291 -37.86 7.39 -6.96
C ARG A 291 -38.11 7.00 -5.50
N ASP A 292 -37.64 7.86 -4.62
CA ASP A 292 -37.95 7.84 -3.18
C ASP A 292 -38.66 9.15 -2.81
N HIS A 293 -39.36 9.20 -1.68
CA HIS A 293 -40.33 10.25 -1.31
C HIS A 293 -39.78 11.68 -1.34
N LYS A 294 -38.45 11.88 -1.33
CA LYS A 294 -37.79 13.21 -1.37
C LYS A 294 -36.67 13.33 -2.40
N GLN A 295 -36.35 12.26 -3.13
CA GLN A 295 -35.18 12.21 -4.00
C GLN A 295 -35.37 11.32 -5.22
N MET A 296 -34.70 11.69 -6.30
CA MET A 296 -34.59 10.90 -7.51
C MET A 296 -33.22 10.24 -7.51
N ILE A 297 -33.19 8.93 -7.67
CA ILE A 297 -31.97 8.12 -7.69
C ILE A 297 -31.74 7.69 -9.13
N VAL A 298 -30.56 7.98 -9.65
CA VAL A 298 -30.12 7.48 -10.95
C VAL A 298 -28.88 6.63 -10.73
N THR A 299 -28.94 5.37 -11.15
CA THR A 299 -27.82 4.43 -11.11
C THR A 299 -27.31 4.25 -12.54
N LEU A 300 -26.05 4.64 -12.78
CA LEU A 300 -25.44 4.67 -14.11
C LEU A 300 -24.16 3.84 -14.14
N PRO A 301 -23.81 3.25 -15.30
CA PRO A 301 -22.51 2.63 -15.49
C PRO A 301 -21.43 3.70 -15.58
N LEU A 302 -20.23 3.35 -15.12
CA LEU A 302 -19.03 4.16 -15.17
C LEU A 302 -18.01 3.45 -16.06
N HIS A 303 -17.61 4.10 -17.14
CA HIS A 303 -16.80 3.48 -18.18
C HIS A 303 -15.32 3.81 -18.04
N ASP A 304 -14.49 2.82 -18.35
CA ASP A 304 -13.06 3.02 -18.51
C ASP A 304 -12.73 3.65 -19.88
N ARG A 305 -11.43 3.78 -20.19
CA ARG A 305 -10.98 4.37 -21.46
C ARG A 305 -11.34 3.52 -22.70
N ASN A 306 -11.54 2.22 -22.52
CA ASN A 306 -11.93 1.30 -23.59
C ASN A 306 -13.45 1.35 -23.84
N GLY A 307 -14.21 1.97 -22.95
CA GLY A 307 -15.66 2.03 -23.00
C GLY A 307 -16.34 0.89 -22.26
N ASP A 308 -15.59 0.08 -21.51
CA ASP A 308 -16.15 -1.01 -20.72
C ASP A 308 -16.76 -0.48 -19.41
N ALA A 309 -17.95 -0.94 -19.05
CA ALA A 309 -18.58 -0.61 -17.78
C ALA A 309 -17.84 -1.32 -16.63
N VAL A 310 -17.05 -0.57 -15.87
CA VAL A 310 -16.17 -1.12 -14.82
C VAL A 310 -16.68 -0.88 -13.40
N ALA A 311 -17.62 0.04 -13.22
CA ALA A 311 -18.20 0.39 -11.94
C ALA A 311 -19.63 0.92 -12.11
N ALA A 312 -20.40 0.99 -11.03
CA ALA A 312 -21.70 1.67 -11.01
C ALA A 312 -21.65 2.92 -10.14
N VAL A 313 -22.35 3.97 -10.56
CA VAL A 313 -22.48 5.22 -9.81
C VAL A 313 -23.94 5.47 -9.49
N ARG A 314 -24.25 5.66 -8.22
CA ARG A 314 -25.58 6.02 -7.75
C ARG A 314 -25.60 7.49 -7.36
N VAL A 315 -26.36 8.28 -8.12
CA VAL A 315 -26.52 9.72 -7.93
C VAL A 315 -27.88 9.98 -7.29
N ALA A 316 -27.89 10.54 -6.08
CA ALA A 316 -29.11 10.99 -5.43
C ALA A 316 -29.32 12.49 -5.66
N LEU A 317 -30.41 12.82 -6.35
CA LEU A 317 -30.79 14.15 -6.76
C LEU A 317 -32.02 14.62 -6.00
N ARG A 318 -32.10 15.91 -5.68
CA ARG A 318 -33.36 16.50 -5.23
C ARG A 318 -34.41 16.43 -6.35
N SER A 319 -35.58 15.89 -6.02
CA SER A 319 -36.75 15.83 -6.90
C SER A 319 -37.42 17.20 -7.06
N PHE A 320 -38.10 17.44 -8.18
CA PHE A 320 -38.90 18.63 -8.43
C PHE A 320 -40.22 18.30 -9.15
N PRO A 321 -41.24 19.17 -9.10
CA PRO A 321 -42.51 18.95 -9.81
C PRO A 321 -42.30 18.80 -11.33
N GLY A 322 -42.83 17.73 -11.92
CA GLY A 322 -42.61 17.43 -13.35
C GLY A 322 -41.30 16.68 -13.64
N GLN A 323 -40.60 16.17 -12.62
CA GLN A 323 -39.44 15.29 -12.79
C GLN A 323 -39.82 14.02 -13.59
N THR A 324 -39.03 13.73 -14.63
CA THR A 324 -39.08 12.51 -15.45
C THR A 324 -37.77 11.74 -15.29
N ASP A 325 -37.71 10.52 -15.82
CA ASP A 325 -36.49 9.72 -15.81
C ASP A 325 -35.45 10.35 -16.75
N ASP A 326 -35.84 10.75 -17.96
CA ASP A 326 -34.95 11.41 -18.93
C ASP A 326 -34.29 12.67 -18.36
N ASN A 327 -35.05 13.51 -17.66
CA ASN A 327 -34.48 14.72 -17.07
C ASN A 327 -33.63 14.43 -15.82
N ALA A 328 -33.84 13.29 -15.13
CA ALA A 328 -32.95 12.81 -14.08
C ALA A 328 -31.60 12.40 -14.66
N VAL A 329 -31.64 11.58 -15.71
CA VAL A 329 -30.47 11.08 -16.42
C VAL A 329 -29.66 12.22 -17.02
N ALA A 330 -30.31 13.19 -17.68
CA ALA A 330 -29.65 14.37 -18.23
C ALA A 330 -28.88 15.20 -17.17
N ARG A 331 -29.35 15.20 -15.92
CA ARG A 331 -28.66 15.87 -14.79
C ARG A 331 -27.53 15.03 -14.19
N ALA A 332 -27.64 13.71 -14.22
CA ALA A 332 -26.66 12.79 -13.68
C ALA A 332 -25.48 12.52 -14.64
N LEU A 333 -25.73 12.50 -15.96
CA LEU A 333 -24.72 12.21 -16.99
C LEU A 333 -23.47 13.11 -16.92
N PRO A 334 -23.57 14.44 -16.73
CA PRO A 334 -22.37 15.28 -16.62
C PRO A 334 -21.48 14.94 -15.41
N ILE A 335 -22.06 14.35 -14.35
CA ILE A 335 -21.30 13.90 -13.18
C ILE A 335 -20.52 12.64 -13.53
N VAL A 336 -21.18 11.66 -14.16
CA VAL A 336 -20.55 10.41 -14.61
C VAL A 336 -19.43 10.71 -15.61
N LYS A 337 -19.69 11.53 -16.64
CA LYS A 337 -18.66 11.91 -17.64
C LYS A 337 -17.45 12.59 -17.02
N ARG A 338 -17.64 13.34 -15.93
CA ARG A 338 -16.53 13.94 -15.19
C ARG A 338 -15.74 12.89 -14.42
N LEU A 339 -16.41 11.94 -13.78
CA LEU A 339 -15.75 10.82 -13.11
C LEU A 339 -14.91 10.01 -14.12
N GLU A 340 -15.49 9.64 -15.28
CA GLU A 340 -14.81 8.92 -16.36
C GLU A 340 -13.55 9.65 -16.87
N GLY A 341 -13.57 10.99 -16.91
CA GLY A 341 -12.41 11.79 -17.30
C GLY A 341 -11.25 11.79 -16.27
N ARG A 342 -11.38 11.09 -15.14
CA ARG A 342 -10.42 11.15 -14.02
C ARG A 342 -9.78 9.82 -13.66
N PHE A 343 -10.14 8.74 -14.34
CA PHE A 343 -9.50 7.42 -14.18
C PHE A 343 -9.34 6.77 -15.56
N ARG A 344 -8.49 5.74 -15.67
CA ARG A 344 -8.24 5.03 -16.94
C ARG A 344 -8.76 3.61 -16.96
N SER A 345 -8.79 2.95 -15.80
CA SER A 345 -9.20 1.55 -15.61
C SER A 345 -9.89 1.34 -14.26
N ALA A 346 -10.54 0.19 -14.07
CA ALA A 346 -11.16 -0.19 -12.80
C ALA A 346 -10.20 -0.09 -11.61
N LYS A 347 -8.92 -0.45 -11.82
CA LYS A 347 -7.89 -0.40 -10.79
C LYS A 347 -7.67 1.00 -10.25
N ASP A 348 -7.67 2.00 -11.13
CA ASP A 348 -7.48 3.40 -10.74
C ASP A 348 -8.61 3.94 -9.85
N LEU A 349 -9.72 3.21 -9.68
CA LEU A 349 -10.77 3.57 -8.73
C LEU A 349 -10.50 3.03 -7.34
N VAL A 350 -9.70 1.97 -7.20
CA VAL A 350 -9.53 1.17 -5.96
C VAL A 350 -8.08 1.06 -5.45
N GLU A 351 -7.10 1.20 -6.33
CA GLU A 351 -5.65 1.06 -6.13
C GLU A 351 -4.94 2.35 -6.56
#